data_AF-A0A521QNZ6-F1
#
_entry.id   AF-A0A521QNZ6-F1
#
_cell.length_a   1.000
_cell.length_b   1.000
_cell.length_c   1.000
_cell.angle_alpha   90.00
_cell.angle_beta   90.00
_cell.angle_gamma   90.00
#
_symmetry.space_group_name_H-M   'P 1'
#
loop_
_entity.id
_entity.type
_entity.pdbx_description
1 polymer ?
#
loop_
_entity_poly.entity_id
_entity_poly.type
_entity_poly.pdbx_seq_one_letter_code
_entity_poly.pdbx_strand_id
1 'polypeptide(L)'
;MRSHSRCESGRSSVLDSDLRESDGLRNLLSCIGEAQERFAELLKSYLLEHPTTVDQYIRYLSFQYHLTKDVQRYFLAIAAHGDLARRRGLRDFLCSFANEEELHYLVAANDLAKLGLRPLPMPFDVELWHTYFSKVVVERPFVRLGAAAILENISDGVAKEWVRKALQGSFLTRDNTKFLVLHQHEALPHGQQILAAIEEAHLEPGHFADLNEGARKGTVLYLRMAEWAIRPHTLSSICDRDTLDLDHCEEERIRTFSMEELGSQAA
;
A
#
# COMPACT_ATOMS: atom_id res chain seq x y z
N MET A 1 14.41 -65.97 5.43
CA MET A 1 14.26 -64.96 4.35
C MET A 1 13.10 -64.05 4.69
N ARG A 2 13.35 -62.83 5.18
CA ARG A 2 12.32 -61.80 5.38
C ARG A 2 12.55 -60.73 4.33
N SER A 3 11.60 -60.62 3.39
CA SER A 3 11.58 -59.63 2.33
C SER A 3 11.13 -58.28 2.90
N HIS A 4 12.00 -57.28 2.81
CA HIS A 4 11.67 -55.88 3.09
C HIS A 4 11.10 -55.23 1.83
N SER A 5 9.78 -55.01 1.83
CA SER A 5 9.11 -54.11 0.89
C SER A 5 9.44 -52.68 1.30
N ARG A 6 10.18 -51.97 0.44
CA ARG A 6 10.51 -50.54 0.62
C ARG A 6 9.35 -49.70 0.10
N CYS A 7 8.98 -48.72 0.92
CA CYS A 7 7.96 -47.72 0.71
C CYS A 7 8.39 -46.72 -0.38
N GLU A 8 7.68 -46.69 -1.51
CA GLU A 8 7.79 -45.66 -2.55
C GLU A 8 6.63 -44.65 -2.41
N SER A 9 6.67 -43.76 -1.40
CA SER A 9 5.62 -42.75 -1.20
C SER A 9 6.12 -41.30 -1.21
N GLY A 10 7.36 -41.03 -1.63
CA GLY A 10 8.00 -39.72 -1.50
C GLY A 10 7.95 -38.78 -2.72
N ARG A 11 7.55 -39.26 -3.91
CA ARG A 11 7.62 -38.45 -5.16
C ARG A 11 6.34 -37.70 -5.53
N SER A 12 5.19 -38.12 -5.00
CA SER A 12 3.90 -37.51 -5.38
C SER A 12 3.58 -36.23 -4.64
N SER A 13 4.19 -35.97 -3.47
CA SER A 13 3.82 -34.83 -2.61
C SER A 13 4.51 -33.52 -2.97
N VAL A 14 5.69 -33.58 -3.60
CA VAL A 14 6.46 -32.37 -3.97
C VAL A 14 5.80 -31.64 -5.14
N LEU A 15 5.39 -32.39 -6.17
CA LEU A 15 4.73 -31.82 -7.35
C LEU A 15 3.36 -31.17 -7.03
N ASP A 16 2.63 -31.67 -6.03
CA ASP A 16 1.34 -31.09 -5.61
C ASP A 16 1.52 -29.81 -4.77
N SER A 17 2.65 -29.68 -4.05
CA SER A 17 2.97 -28.45 -3.30
C SER A 17 3.32 -27.29 -4.24
N ASP A 18 4.20 -27.55 -5.22
CA ASP A 18 4.67 -26.54 -6.18
C ASP A 18 3.50 -25.97 -7.01
N LEU A 19 2.55 -26.83 -7.40
CA LEU A 19 1.36 -26.40 -8.14
C LEU A 19 0.46 -25.49 -7.30
N ARG A 20 0.25 -25.79 -6.01
CA ARG A 20 -0.60 -24.98 -5.12
C ARG A 20 0.02 -23.62 -4.79
N GLU A 21 1.34 -23.56 -4.61
CA GLU A 21 2.04 -22.28 -4.43
C GLU A 21 1.92 -21.40 -5.69
N SER A 22 2.09 -22.01 -6.87
CA SER A 22 1.93 -21.30 -8.15
C SER A 22 0.51 -20.75 -8.36
N ASP A 23 -0.51 -21.47 -7.89
CA ASP A 23 -1.90 -20.99 -7.93
C ASP A 23 -2.15 -19.86 -6.92
N GLY A 24 -1.53 -19.92 -5.73
CA GLY A 24 -1.63 -18.89 -4.69
C GLY A 24 -1.13 -17.52 -5.14
N LEU A 25 0.07 -17.47 -5.73
CA LEU A 25 0.66 -16.24 -6.26
C LEU A 25 -0.11 -15.72 -7.48
N ARG A 26 -0.55 -16.61 -8.38
CA ARG A 26 -1.38 -16.24 -9.53
C ARG A 26 -2.68 -15.56 -9.09
N ASN A 27 -3.32 -16.06 -8.03
CA ASN A 27 -4.53 -15.44 -7.49
C ASN A 27 -4.25 -14.04 -6.92
N LEU A 28 -3.10 -13.81 -6.29
CA LEU A 28 -2.72 -12.49 -5.78
C LEU A 28 -2.52 -11.51 -6.94
N LEU A 29 -1.82 -11.92 -8.00
CA LEU A 29 -1.64 -11.12 -9.22
C LEU A 29 -2.99 -10.81 -9.89
N SER A 30 -3.93 -11.76 -9.91
CA SER A 30 -5.30 -11.52 -10.39
C SER A 30 -6.01 -10.46 -9.55
N CYS A 31 -5.89 -10.51 -8.21
CA CYS A 31 -6.46 -9.49 -7.33
C CYS A 31 -5.87 -8.10 -7.60
N ILE A 32 -4.56 -8.01 -7.91
CA ILE A 32 -3.91 -6.76 -8.30
C ILE A 32 -4.48 -6.23 -9.62
N GLY A 33 -4.60 -7.08 -10.64
CA GLY A 33 -5.21 -6.70 -11.92
C GLY A 33 -6.63 -6.16 -11.77
N GLU A 34 -7.48 -6.87 -11.02
CA GLU A 34 -8.84 -6.42 -10.72
C GLU A 34 -8.87 -5.08 -9.94
N ALA A 35 -7.92 -4.88 -9.02
CA ALA A 35 -7.82 -3.62 -8.28
C ALA A 35 -7.42 -2.45 -9.20
N GLN A 36 -6.47 -2.67 -10.10
CA GLN A 36 -6.05 -1.69 -11.11
C GLN A 36 -7.21 -1.31 -12.03
N GLU A 37 -7.98 -2.29 -12.52
CA GLU A 37 -9.17 -2.03 -13.36
C GLU A 37 -10.20 -1.17 -12.63
N ARG A 38 -10.56 -1.53 -11.39
CA ARG A 38 -11.53 -0.77 -10.59
C ARG A 38 -11.04 0.64 -10.27
N PHE A 39 -9.75 0.80 -10.00
CA PHE A 39 -9.17 2.12 -9.74
C PHE A 39 -9.16 2.98 -11.01
N ALA A 40 -8.82 2.39 -12.16
CA ALA A 40 -8.91 3.04 -13.46
C ALA A 40 -10.34 3.50 -13.76
N GLU A 41 -11.35 2.64 -13.54
CA GLU A 41 -12.76 2.98 -13.71
C GLU A 41 -13.19 4.14 -12.80
N LEU A 42 -12.79 4.10 -11.54
CA LEU A 42 -13.08 5.16 -10.57
C LEU A 42 -12.50 6.50 -11.04
N LEU A 43 -11.21 6.54 -11.37
CA LEU A 43 -10.55 7.75 -11.88
C LEU A 43 -11.18 8.22 -13.19
N LYS A 44 -11.42 7.31 -14.13
CA LYS A 44 -12.06 7.59 -15.42
C LYS A 44 -13.43 8.21 -15.27
N SER A 45 -14.25 7.71 -14.35
CA SER A 45 -15.61 8.20 -14.12
C SER A 45 -15.67 9.68 -13.76
N TYR A 46 -14.56 10.25 -13.27
CA TYR A 46 -14.47 11.65 -12.91
C TYR A 46 -13.63 12.45 -13.91
N LEU A 47 -12.41 11.96 -14.20
CA LEU A 47 -11.42 12.69 -14.99
C LEU A 47 -11.75 12.75 -16.49
N LEU A 48 -12.76 12.02 -16.96
CA LEU A 48 -13.20 12.12 -18.34
C LEU A 48 -13.74 13.52 -18.67
N GLU A 49 -14.49 14.11 -17.74
CA GLU A 49 -15.24 15.36 -17.96
C GLU A 49 -14.69 16.53 -17.13
N HIS A 50 -13.83 16.26 -16.15
CA HIS A 50 -13.32 17.27 -15.22
C HIS A 50 -11.81 17.20 -15.05
N PRO A 51 -11.10 18.35 -15.05
CA PRO A 51 -9.71 18.38 -14.61
C PRO A 51 -9.64 18.15 -13.09
N THR A 52 -8.49 17.66 -12.62
CA THR A 52 -8.20 17.59 -11.17
C THR A 52 -8.24 18.99 -10.57
N THR A 53 -8.92 19.13 -9.45
CA THR A 53 -9.03 20.37 -8.69
C THR A 53 -8.06 20.38 -7.50
N VAL A 54 -7.82 21.57 -6.94
CA VAL A 54 -7.01 21.71 -5.72
C VAL A 54 -7.63 20.95 -4.55
N ASP A 55 -8.96 21.03 -4.35
CA ASP A 55 -9.66 20.33 -3.26
C ASP A 55 -9.41 18.81 -3.30
N GLN A 56 -9.53 18.20 -4.48
CA GLN A 56 -9.29 16.77 -4.65
C GLN A 56 -7.84 16.40 -4.37
N TYR A 57 -6.90 17.25 -4.76
CA TYR A 57 -5.49 17.03 -4.48
C TYR A 57 -5.16 17.15 -3.00
N ILE A 58 -5.76 18.13 -2.31
CA ILE A 58 -5.65 18.27 -0.85
C ILE A 58 -6.16 16.98 -0.19
N ARG A 59 -7.37 16.54 -0.56
CA ARG A 59 -7.96 15.32 0.00
C ARG A 59 -7.05 14.10 -0.27
N TYR A 60 -6.58 13.95 -1.51
CA TYR A 60 -5.66 12.86 -1.87
C TYR A 60 -4.42 12.84 -0.99
N LEU A 61 -3.67 13.94 -0.92
CA LEU A 61 -2.47 14.01 -0.09
C LEU A 61 -2.78 13.89 1.40
N SER A 62 -3.95 14.36 1.86
CA SER A 62 -4.35 14.25 3.26
C SER A 62 -4.60 12.81 3.65
N PHE A 63 -5.36 12.04 2.86
CA PHE A 63 -5.53 10.63 3.20
C PHE A 63 -4.22 9.86 3.06
N GLN A 64 -3.36 10.19 2.11
CA GLN A 64 -2.04 9.56 1.97
C GLN A 64 -1.14 9.85 3.16
N TYR A 65 -1.10 11.10 3.64
CA TYR A 65 -0.41 11.49 4.86
C TYR A 65 -0.87 10.63 6.04
N HIS A 66 -2.18 10.51 6.27
CA HIS A 66 -2.68 9.71 7.39
C HIS A 66 -2.45 8.21 7.21
N LEU A 67 -2.66 7.69 6.00
CA LEU A 67 -2.52 6.26 5.67
C LEU A 67 -1.08 5.76 5.84
N THR A 68 -0.11 6.60 5.47
CA THR A 68 1.33 6.27 5.52
C THR A 68 1.98 6.68 6.85
N LYS A 69 1.33 7.52 7.67
CA LYS A 69 1.81 7.84 9.02
C LYS A 69 1.84 6.59 9.89
N ASP A 70 3.00 6.35 10.50
CA ASP A 70 3.31 5.16 11.29
C ASP A 70 3.19 3.82 10.53
N VAL A 71 3.28 3.83 9.19
CA VAL A 71 3.11 2.61 8.38
C VAL A 71 4.15 1.52 8.68
N GLN A 72 5.37 1.91 9.06
CA GLN A 72 6.47 1.03 9.45
C GLN A 72 6.07 0.03 10.54
N ARG A 73 5.15 0.42 11.44
CA ARG A 73 4.67 -0.45 12.52
C ARG A 73 4.04 -1.74 11.99
N TYR A 74 3.39 -1.70 10.83
CA TYR A 74 2.74 -2.88 10.25
C TYR A 74 3.77 -3.88 9.73
N PHE A 75 4.77 -3.39 9.00
CA PHE A 75 5.81 -4.25 8.42
C PHE A 75 6.69 -4.85 9.51
N LEU A 76 7.05 -4.07 10.54
CA LEU A 76 7.76 -4.57 11.71
C LEU A 76 6.93 -5.62 12.49
N ALA A 77 5.61 -5.42 12.62
CA ALA A 77 4.73 -6.41 13.25
C ALA A 77 4.66 -7.73 12.45
N ILE A 78 4.56 -7.65 11.12
CA ILE A 78 4.62 -8.84 10.24
C ILE A 78 5.97 -9.55 10.42
N ALA A 79 7.08 -8.79 10.36
CA ALA A 79 8.42 -9.32 10.49
C ALA A 79 8.65 -10.02 11.85
N ALA A 80 8.03 -9.52 12.91
CA ALA A 80 8.12 -10.09 14.25
C ALA A 80 7.24 -11.34 14.47
N HIS A 81 6.30 -11.64 13.57
CA HIS A 81 5.33 -12.73 13.77
C HIS A 81 5.98 -14.13 13.72
N GLY A 82 5.42 -15.07 14.47
CA GLY A 82 5.95 -16.44 14.60
C GLY A 82 6.05 -17.20 13.27
N ASP A 83 5.12 -16.96 12.35
CA ASP A 83 5.13 -17.57 11.01
C ASP A 83 6.33 -17.14 10.15
N LEU A 84 6.99 -16.02 10.50
CA LEU A 84 8.19 -15.54 9.83
C LEU A 84 9.48 -16.09 10.45
N ALA A 85 9.41 -16.86 11.55
CA ALA A 85 10.60 -17.35 12.27
C ALA A 85 11.56 -18.16 11.39
N ARG A 86 11.04 -18.86 10.38
CA ARG A 86 11.82 -19.64 9.40
C ARG A 86 11.98 -18.95 8.04
N ARG A 87 11.37 -17.78 7.83
CA ARG A 87 11.34 -17.04 6.57
C ARG A 87 12.21 -15.79 6.66
N ARG A 88 13.51 -16.00 6.90
CA ARG A 88 14.46 -14.93 7.21
C ARG A 88 14.57 -13.88 6.10
N GLY A 89 14.60 -14.30 4.84
CA GLY A 89 14.65 -13.38 3.69
C GLY A 89 13.48 -12.40 3.69
N LEU A 90 12.25 -12.91 3.79
CA LEU A 90 11.05 -12.06 3.87
C LEU A 90 11.07 -11.17 5.11
N ARG A 91 11.53 -11.68 6.25
CA ARG A 91 11.65 -10.88 7.48
C ARG A 91 12.62 -9.72 7.32
N ASP A 92 13.79 -9.98 6.76
CA ASP A 92 14.84 -8.97 6.58
C ASP A 92 14.39 -7.91 5.55
N PHE A 93 13.73 -8.35 4.47
CA PHE A 93 13.05 -7.45 3.53
C PHE A 93 12.04 -6.53 4.24
N LEU A 94 11.11 -7.09 5.02
CA LEU A 94 10.08 -6.30 5.70
C LEU A 94 10.65 -5.29 6.69
N CYS A 95 11.73 -5.63 7.39
CA CYS A 95 12.41 -4.69 8.28
C CYS A 95 13.03 -3.51 7.52
N SER A 96 13.71 -3.78 6.40
CA SER A 96 14.28 -2.72 5.55
C SER A 96 13.18 -1.86 4.95
N PHE A 97 12.15 -2.48 4.37
CA PHE A 97 10.99 -1.82 3.78
C PHE A 97 10.29 -0.90 4.80
N ALA A 98 10.15 -1.35 6.06
CA ALA A 98 9.57 -0.53 7.11
C ALA A 98 10.35 0.77 7.35
N ASN A 99 11.68 0.70 7.36
CA ASN A 99 12.52 1.86 7.59
C ASN A 99 12.49 2.84 6.41
N GLU A 100 12.39 2.32 5.17
CA GLU A 100 12.27 3.14 3.97
C GLU A 100 10.94 3.92 3.97
N GLU A 101 9.84 3.27 4.35
CA GLU A 101 8.50 3.86 4.35
C GLU A 101 8.22 4.86 5.50
N GLU A 102 9.01 4.84 6.58
CA GLU A 102 8.71 5.55 7.84
C GLU A 102 8.46 7.06 7.64
N LEU A 103 9.15 7.69 6.69
CA LEU A 103 9.08 9.14 6.46
C LEU A 103 8.22 9.53 5.25
N HIS A 104 7.63 8.57 4.52
CA HIS A 104 6.85 8.86 3.31
C HIS A 104 5.66 9.79 3.56
N TYR A 105 5.06 9.73 4.74
CA TYR A 105 3.96 10.61 5.12
C TYR A 105 4.37 12.09 5.14
N LEU A 106 5.63 12.41 5.47
CA LEU A 106 6.15 13.78 5.47
C LEU A 106 6.29 14.32 4.05
N VAL A 107 6.49 13.46 3.05
CA VAL A 107 6.53 13.88 1.65
C VAL A 107 5.16 14.41 1.21
N ALA A 108 4.08 13.71 1.59
CA ALA A 108 2.71 14.18 1.31
C ALA A 108 2.40 15.51 2.03
N ALA A 109 2.79 15.64 3.29
CA ALA A 109 2.60 16.88 4.04
C ALA A 109 3.44 18.04 3.48
N ASN A 110 4.66 17.78 3.05
CA ASN A 110 5.52 18.79 2.44
C ASN A 110 4.95 19.28 1.09
N ASP A 111 4.43 18.38 0.25
CA ASP A 111 3.74 18.78 -0.99
C ASP A 111 2.54 19.72 -0.71
N LEU A 112 1.76 19.45 0.35
CA LEU A 112 0.70 20.36 0.82
C LEU A 112 1.25 21.69 1.31
N ALA A 113 2.34 21.68 2.08
CA ALA A 113 2.98 22.89 2.58
C ALA A 113 3.48 23.80 1.45
N LYS A 114 3.95 23.24 0.32
CA LYS A 114 4.33 24.01 -0.88
C LYS A 114 3.16 24.69 -1.57
N LEU A 115 1.93 24.24 -1.32
CA LEU A 115 0.70 24.91 -1.73
C LEU A 115 0.19 25.92 -0.70
N GLY A 116 0.88 26.07 0.44
CA GLY A 116 0.40 26.87 1.57
C GLY A 116 -0.76 26.21 2.33
N LEU A 117 -0.87 24.89 2.25
CA LEU A 117 -1.97 24.10 2.79
C LEU A 117 -1.47 23.14 3.87
N ARG A 118 -2.41 22.61 4.64
CA ARG A 118 -2.17 21.63 5.70
C ARG A 118 -2.95 20.34 5.39
N PRO A 119 -2.50 19.17 5.90
CA PRO A 119 -3.32 17.96 5.86
C PRO A 119 -4.69 18.21 6.48
N LEU A 120 -5.74 17.72 5.82
CA LEU A 120 -7.09 17.66 6.38
C LEU A 120 -7.15 16.62 7.51
N PRO A 121 -8.19 16.65 8.36
CA PRO A 121 -8.44 15.59 9.33
C PRO A 121 -8.45 14.20 8.70
N MET A 122 -8.07 13.20 9.49
CA MET A 122 -8.06 11.81 9.06
C MET A 122 -9.48 11.41 8.59
N PRO A 123 -9.65 11.01 7.32
CA PRO A 123 -10.95 10.60 6.84
C PRO A 123 -11.34 9.26 7.46
N PHE A 124 -12.64 9.05 7.64
CA PHE A 124 -13.17 7.86 8.31
C PHE A 124 -12.67 6.53 7.72
N ASP A 125 -12.51 6.45 6.40
CA ASP A 125 -12.02 5.24 5.75
C ASP A 125 -10.56 4.92 6.14
N VAL A 126 -9.72 5.93 6.42
CA VAL A 126 -8.36 5.74 6.94
C VAL A 126 -8.41 5.28 8.39
N GLU A 127 -9.31 5.82 9.23
CA GLU A 127 -9.52 5.33 10.59
C GLU A 127 -9.93 3.84 10.60
N LEU A 128 -10.86 3.45 9.72
CA LEU A 128 -11.25 2.05 9.53
C LEU A 128 -10.08 1.18 9.09
N TRP A 129 -9.24 1.66 8.18
CA TRP A 129 -8.04 0.98 7.76
C TRP A 129 -7.10 0.70 8.93
N HIS A 130 -6.73 1.73 9.70
CA HIS A 130 -5.83 1.53 10.84
C HIS A 130 -6.45 0.61 11.89
N THR A 131 -7.73 0.81 12.22
CA THR A 131 -8.43 -0.01 13.22
C THR A 131 -8.45 -1.48 12.83
N TYR A 132 -8.81 -1.78 11.58
CA TYR A 132 -8.87 -3.15 11.09
C TYR A 132 -7.47 -3.78 11.02
N PHE A 133 -6.52 -3.09 10.39
CA PHE A 133 -5.21 -3.68 10.11
C PHE A 133 -4.29 -3.74 11.33
N SER A 134 -4.37 -2.81 12.28
CA SER A 134 -3.63 -2.90 13.54
C SER A 134 -4.05 -4.11 14.37
N LYS A 135 -5.32 -4.53 14.28
CA LYS A 135 -5.79 -5.74 14.94
C LYS A 135 -5.38 -6.99 14.17
N VAL A 136 -5.64 -7.04 12.86
CA VAL A 136 -5.45 -8.26 12.07
C VAL A 136 -3.99 -8.66 11.94
N VAL A 137 -3.06 -7.70 11.91
CA VAL A 137 -1.63 -7.97 11.69
C VAL A 137 -1.01 -8.83 12.80
N VAL A 138 -1.57 -8.77 14.01
CA VAL A 138 -1.07 -9.51 15.18
C VAL A 138 -1.34 -11.01 15.04
N GLU A 139 -2.49 -11.39 14.49
CA GLU A 139 -2.94 -12.79 14.41
C GLU A 139 -2.76 -13.38 13.01
N ARG A 140 -2.88 -12.53 11.97
CA ARG A 140 -2.91 -12.91 10.56
C ARG A 140 -2.08 -11.90 9.74
N PRO A 141 -0.75 -11.90 9.90
CA PRO A 141 0.12 -10.87 9.32
C PRO A 141 0.05 -10.82 7.78
N PHE A 142 -0.17 -11.95 7.14
CA PHE A 142 -0.27 -12.07 5.68
C PHE A 142 -1.52 -11.35 5.12
N VAL A 143 -2.59 -11.16 5.91
CA VAL A 143 -3.72 -10.33 5.49
C VAL A 143 -3.30 -8.86 5.32
N ARG A 144 -2.45 -8.32 6.20
CA ARG A 144 -1.93 -6.96 6.03
C ARG A 144 -0.91 -6.87 4.90
N LEU A 145 -0.07 -7.88 4.72
CA LEU A 145 0.90 -7.94 3.63
C LEU A 145 0.20 -7.98 2.25
N GLY A 146 -0.90 -8.73 2.14
CA GLY A 146 -1.70 -8.76 0.90
C GLY A 146 -2.31 -7.40 0.56
N ALA A 147 -2.75 -6.64 1.58
CA ALA A 147 -3.21 -5.28 1.38
C ALA A 147 -2.07 -4.33 0.95
N ALA A 148 -0.84 -4.51 1.47
CA ALA A 148 0.32 -3.75 1.01
C ALA A 148 0.63 -4.04 -0.46
N ALA A 149 0.63 -5.32 -0.86
CA ALA A 149 0.86 -5.72 -2.24
C ALA A 149 -0.12 -5.04 -3.23
N ILE A 150 -1.35 -4.78 -2.81
CA ILE A 150 -2.29 -3.98 -3.61
C ILE A 150 -1.89 -2.51 -3.65
N LEU A 151 -1.67 -1.87 -2.49
CA LEU A 151 -1.36 -0.43 -2.44
C LEU A 151 -0.16 -0.07 -3.32
N GLU A 152 0.89 -0.89 -3.27
CA GLU A 152 2.12 -0.65 -4.03
C GLU A 152 1.98 -0.90 -5.54
N ASN A 153 0.92 -1.57 -5.99
CA ASN A 153 0.73 -1.94 -7.40
C ASN A 153 -0.53 -1.34 -8.04
N ILE A 154 -1.47 -0.77 -7.26
CA ILE A 154 -2.78 -0.37 -7.78
C ILE A 154 -2.72 0.77 -8.80
N SER A 155 -1.69 1.60 -8.73
CA SER A 155 -1.50 2.75 -9.62
C SER A 155 -0.83 2.42 -10.96
N ASP A 156 -0.39 1.17 -11.17
CA ASP A 156 0.24 0.73 -12.41
C ASP A 156 -0.77 0.09 -13.39
N GLY A 157 -0.28 -0.52 -14.48
CA GLY A 157 -1.11 -1.24 -15.44
C GLY A 157 -2.14 -0.33 -16.11
N VAL A 158 -3.40 -0.76 -16.13
CA VAL A 158 -4.51 0.01 -16.74
C VAL A 158 -4.84 1.31 -15.99
N ALA A 159 -4.49 1.42 -14.71
CA ALA A 159 -4.71 2.63 -13.93
C ALA A 159 -3.69 3.73 -14.23
N LYS A 160 -2.50 3.36 -14.71
CA LYS A 160 -1.36 4.27 -14.91
C LYS A 160 -1.68 5.51 -15.74
N GLU A 161 -2.41 5.33 -16.84
CA GLU A 161 -2.78 6.46 -17.71
C GLU A 161 -3.71 7.45 -17.00
N TRP A 162 -4.61 6.95 -16.15
CA TRP A 162 -5.59 7.74 -15.42
C TRP A 162 -4.95 8.44 -14.22
N VAL A 163 -4.03 7.75 -13.53
CA VAL A 163 -3.18 8.38 -12.51
C VAL A 163 -2.41 9.53 -13.15
N ARG A 164 -1.72 9.30 -14.28
CA ARG A 164 -1.00 10.37 -15.00
C ARG A 164 -1.91 11.54 -15.37
N LYS A 165 -3.15 11.27 -15.81
CA LYS A 165 -4.15 12.32 -16.11
C LYS A 165 -4.53 13.09 -14.85
N ALA A 166 -4.68 12.42 -13.71
CA ALA A 166 -4.95 13.06 -12.42
C ALA A 166 -3.83 14.05 -12.04
N LEU A 167 -2.60 13.82 -12.51
CA LEU A 167 -1.42 14.64 -12.23
C LEU A 167 -1.21 15.82 -13.20
N GLN A 168 -2.21 16.14 -14.04
CA GLN A 168 -2.11 17.23 -15.01
C GLN A 168 -2.87 18.51 -14.58
N GLY A 169 -3.21 18.63 -13.29
CA GLY A 169 -3.80 19.85 -12.74
C GLY A 169 -2.88 21.06 -12.94
N SER A 170 -3.44 22.21 -13.34
CA SER A 170 -2.67 23.43 -13.66
C SER A 170 -1.93 24.05 -12.46
N PHE A 171 -2.28 23.66 -11.24
CA PHE A 171 -1.65 24.08 -9.99
C PHE A 171 -0.47 23.16 -9.56
N LEU A 172 -0.28 22.03 -10.26
CA LEU A 172 0.79 21.08 -9.99
C LEU A 172 2.10 21.56 -10.60
N THR A 173 3.17 21.40 -9.84
CA THR A 173 4.54 21.81 -10.14
C THR A 173 5.50 20.73 -9.67
N ARG A 174 6.77 20.81 -10.07
CA ARG A 174 7.79 19.86 -9.61
C ARG A 174 8.00 19.88 -8.09
N ASP A 175 7.64 20.97 -7.42
CA ASP A 175 7.90 21.17 -5.99
C ASP A 175 6.78 20.63 -5.10
N ASN A 176 5.56 20.52 -5.62
CA ASN A 176 4.38 20.04 -4.89
C ASN A 176 3.83 18.73 -5.47
N THR A 177 4.69 17.91 -6.07
CA THR A 177 4.35 16.57 -6.62
C THR A 177 5.39 15.51 -6.23
N LYS A 178 6.21 15.76 -5.20
CA LYS A 178 7.28 14.83 -4.79
C LYS A 178 6.73 13.49 -4.35
N PHE A 179 5.62 13.47 -3.61
CA PHE A 179 4.98 12.24 -3.15
C PHE A 179 4.60 11.37 -4.34
N LEU A 180 3.98 11.96 -5.35
CA LEU A 180 3.55 11.26 -6.55
C LEU A 180 4.70 10.76 -7.40
N VAL A 181 5.75 11.57 -7.55
CA VAL A 181 6.94 11.21 -8.32
C VAL A 181 7.67 10.05 -7.65
N LEU A 182 7.79 10.06 -6.32
CA LEU A 182 8.40 8.98 -5.53
C LEU A 182 7.72 7.64 -5.86
N HIS A 183 6.41 7.57 -5.71
CA HIS A 183 5.61 6.36 -5.97
C HIS A 183 5.49 5.97 -7.46
N GLN A 184 6.07 6.75 -8.40
CA GLN A 184 6.10 6.44 -9.83
C GLN A 184 7.49 6.12 -10.38
N HIS A 185 8.56 6.58 -9.73
CA HIS A 185 9.92 6.63 -10.28
C HIS A 185 11.00 5.95 -9.44
N GLU A 186 10.64 5.13 -8.46
CA GLU A 186 11.60 4.27 -7.76
C GLU A 186 12.35 3.36 -8.74
N ALA A 187 13.67 3.22 -8.52
CA ALA A 187 14.56 2.41 -9.38
C ALA A 187 14.14 0.92 -9.45
N LEU A 188 13.49 0.43 -8.39
CA LEU A 188 12.73 -0.82 -8.35
C LEU A 188 11.40 -0.53 -7.67
N PRO A 189 10.25 -0.59 -8.36
CA PRO A 189 8.96 -0.27 -7.76
C PRO A 189 8.73 -1.16 -6.53
N HIS A 190 8.45 -0.56 -5.36
CA HIS A 190 8.15 -1.28 -4.12
C HIS A 190 7.16 -2.44 -4.33
N GLY A 191 6.18 -2.27 -5.22
CA GLY A 191 5.23 -3.30 -5.60
C GLY A 191 5.85 -4.58 -6.14
N GLN A 192 6.90 -4.49 -6.96
CA GLN A 192 7.62 -5.66 -7.48
C GLN A 192 8.52 -6.28 -6.41
N GLN A 193 9.12 -5.47 -5.54
CA GLN A 193 9.95 -5.96 -4.45
C GLN A 193 9.15 -6.80 -3.45
N ILE A 194 7.94 -6.35 -3.08
CA ILE A 194 7.03 -7.11 -2.21
C ILE A 194 6.68 -8.45 -2.86
N LEU A 195 6.34 -8.46 -4.16
CA LEU A 195 5.96 -9.69 -4.86
C LEU A 195 7.12 -10.69 -4.96
N ALA A 196 8.32 -10.21 -5.27
CA ALA A 196 9.53 -11.04 -5.28
C ALA A 196 9.83 -11.62 -3.88
N ALA A 197 9.75 -10.80 -2.84
CA ALA A 197 9.96 -11.25 -1.47
C ALA A 197 8.92 -12.30 -1.03
N ILE A 198 7.66 -12.19 -1.50
CA ILE A 198 6.61 -13.18 -1.26
C ILE A 198 6.90 -14.49 -2.01
N GLU A 199 7.30 -14.42 -3.27
CA GLU A 199 7.63 -15.58 -4.11
C GLU A 199 8.79 -16.40 -3.51
N GLU A 200 9.82 -15.72 -3.01
CA GLU A 200 11.00 -16.36 -2.39
C GLU A 200 10.73 -16.88 -0.96
N ALA A 201 9.60 -16.54 -0.33
CA ALA A 201 9.34 -16.83 1.08
C ALA A 201 8.84 -18.27 1.36
N HIS A 202 8.61 -19.08 0.32
CA HIS A 202 8.07 -20.44 0.43
C HIS A 202 6.84 -20.49 1.36
N LEU A 203 5.81 -19.73 0.98
CA LEU A 203 4.60 -19.57 1.77
C LEU A 203 3.68 -20.79 1.64
N GLU A 204 3.04 -21.16 2.74
CA GLU A 204 2.05 -22.24 2.75
C GLU A 204 0.71 -21.77 2.16
N PRO A 205 -0.15 -22.70 1.70
CA PRO A 205 -1.45 -22.34 1.11
C PRO A 205 -2.33 -21.44 2.00
N GLY A 206 -2.25 -21.62 3.33
CA GLY A 206 -2.97 -20.76 4.28
C GLY A 206 -2.50 -19.29 4.24
N HIS A 207 -1.19 -19.05 4.09
CA HIS A 207 -0.65 -17.71 3.95
C HIS A 207 -1.09 -17.05 2.64
N PHE A 208 -1.15 -17.81 1.55
CA PHE A 208 -1.69 -17.29 0.28
C PHE A 208 -3.19 -16.98 0.37
N ALA A 209 -3.98 -17.77 1.09
CA ALA A 209 -5.38 -17.44 1.34
C ALA A 209 -5.53 -16.10 2.08
N ASP A 210 -4.67 -15.88 3.09
CA ASP A 210 -4.61 -14.64 3.85
C ASP A 210 -4.16 -13.44 2.98
N LEU A 211 -3.11 -13.60 2.16
CA LEU A 211 -2.67 -12.59 1.20
C LEU A 211 -3.80 -12.17 0.26
N ASN A 212 -4.50 -13.15 -0.31
CA ASN A 212 -5.61 -12.91 -1.23
C ASN A 212 -6.81 -12.23 -0.55
N GLU A 213 -7.13 -12.60 0.69
CA GLU A 213 -8.15 -11.91 1.49
C GLU A 213 -7.73 -10.46 1.79
N GLY A 214 -6.48 -10.28 2.19
CA GLY A 214 -5.84 -9.00 2.44
C GLY A 214 -5.91 -8.08 1.24
N ALA A 215 -5.54 -8.58 0.06
CA ALA A 215 -5.61 -7.86 -1.19
C ALA A 215 -7.02 -7.36 -1.47
N ARG A 216 -8.03 -8.24 -1.45
CA ARG A 216 -9.42 -7.85 -1.69
C ARG A 216 -9.94 -6.79 -0.70
N LYS A 217 -9.65 -6.95 0.59
CA LYS A 217 -10.06 -5.98 1.63
C LYS A 217 -9.32 -4.65 1.49
N GLY A 218 -8.02 -4.70 1.18
CA GLY A 218 -7.19 -3.54 0.87
C GLY A 218 -7.75 -2.75 -0.30
N THR A 219 -8.10 -3.43 -1.39
CA THR A 219 -8.76 -2.82 -2.56
C THR A 219 -10.03 -2.08 -2.17
N VAL A 220 -10.94 -2.71 -1.41
CA VAL A 220 -12.20 -2.07 -1.01
C VAL A 220 -11.96 -0.79 -0.20
N LEU A 221 -11.09 -0.85 0.81
CA LEU A 221 -10.84 0.31 1.66
C LEU A 221 -10.11 1.41 0.92
N TYR A 222 -9.10 1.08 0.10
CA TYR A 222 -8.36 2.07 -0.67
C TYR A 222 -9.25 2.77 -1.71
N LEU A 223 -10.09 2.02 -2.43
CA LEU A 223 -11.03 2.61 -3.39
C LEU A 223 -12.04 3.55 -2.72
N ARG A 224 -12.45 3.29 -1.48
CA ARG A 224 -13.30 4.21 -0.70
C ARG A 224 -12.55 5.51 -0.36
N MET A 225 -11.28 5.42 0.05
CA MET A 225 -10.44 6.61 0.29
C MET A 225 -10.21 7.41 -0.99
N ALA A 226 -9.92 6.73 -2.10
CA ALA A 226 -9.76 7.36 -3.40
C ALA A 226 -11.07 8.02 -3.88
N GLU A 227 -12.21 7.37 -3.67
CA GLU A 227 -13.51 7.94 -3.98
C GLU A 227 -13.77 9.20 -3.15
N TRP A 228 -13.52 9.14 -1.84
CA TRP A 228 -13.61 10.31 -0.96
C TRP A 228 -12.73 11.47 -1.44
N ALA A 229 -11.53 11.18 -1.95
CA ALA A 229 -10.64 12.21 -2.46
C ALA A 229 -11.13 12.83 -3.77
N ILE A 230 -11.62 12.04 -4.72
CA ILE A 230 -12.03 12.55 -6.03
C ILE A 230 -13.49 13.02 -6.05
N ARG A 231 -14.32 12.61 -5.09
CA ARG A 231 -15.74 13.00 -4.99
C ARG A 231 -15.99 13.62 -3.59
N PRO A 232 -15.98 14.95 -3.46
CA PRO A 232 -16.18 15.62 -2.16
C PRO A 232 -17.53 15.35 -1.47
N HIS A 233 -18.52 14.84 -2.20
CA HIS A 233 -19.88 14.56 -1.70
C HIS A 233 -20.18 13.05 -1.69
N THR A 234 -19.31 12.27 -1.05
CA THR A 234 -19.52 10.82 -0.83
C THR A 234 -20.20 10.54 0.50
N LEU A 235 -20.60 9.30 0.72
CA LEU A 235 -21.13 8.88 2.01
C LEU A 235 -20.12 9.10 3.14
N SER A 236 -18.83 8.88 2.86
CA SER A 236 -17.75 9.05 3.85
C SER A 236 -17.58 10.50 4.30
N SER A 237 -17.92 11.50 3.46
CA SER A 237 -17.76 12.91 3.84
C SER A 237 -18.76 13.40 4.89
N ILE A 238 -19.77 12.59 5.25
CA ILE A 238 -20.62 12.85 6.43
C ILE A 238 -19.79 12.85 7.73
N CYS A 239 -18.68 12.11 7.75
CA CYS A 239 -17.78 12.01 8.90
C CYS A 239 -16.60 13.00 8.84
N ASP A 240 -16.55 13.88 7.84
CA ASP A 240 -15.49 14.88 7.73
C ASP A 240 -15.53 15.81 8.96
N ARG A 241 -14.35 16.16 9.45
CA ARG A 241 -14.17 17.15 10.51
C ARG A 241 -13.60 18.42 9.90
N ASP A 242 -13.91 19.56 10.51
CA ASP A 242 -13.50 20.87 9.97
C ASP A 242 -12.02 21.19 10.21
N THR A 243 -11.44 20.72 11.32
CA THR A 243 -10.10 21.11 11.75
C THR A 243 -9.25 19.92 12.20
N LEU A 244 -7.99 19.93 11.77
CA LEU A 244 -6.95 19.03 12.26
C LEU A 244 -6.02 19.82 13.18
N ASP A 245 -6.02 19.46 14.46
CA ASP A 245 -5.04 19.99 15.41
C ASP A 245 -3.78 19.14 15.34
N LEU A 246 -2.80 19.60 14.57
CA LEU A 246 -1.44 19.07 14.62
C LEU A 246 -0.75 19.61 15.88
N ASP A 247 -0.11 18.73 16.64
CA ASP A 247 0.74 19.19 17.73
C ASP A 247 1.96 19.96 17.19
N HIS A 248 2.56 20.79 18.03
CA HIS A 248 3.68 21.64 17.64
C HIS A 248 4.89 20.85 17.13
N CYS A 249 5.13 19.64 17.67
CA CYS A 249 6.25 18.81 17.24
C CYS A 249 6.04 18.28 15.82
N GLU A 250 4.83 17.88 15.48
CA GLU A 250 4.48 17.42 14.14
C GLU A 250 4.50 18.55 13.11
N GLU A 251 4.00 19.74 13.48
CA GLU A 251 4.12 20.93 12.64
C GLU A 251 5.59 21.27 12.34
N GLU A 252 6.44 21.22 13.36
CA GLU A 252 7.88 21.45 13.20
C GLU A 252 8.48 20.39 12.27
N ARG A 253 8.14 19.11 12.46
CA ARG A 253 8.66 18.01 11.66
C ARG A 253 8.30 18.16 10.18
N ILE A 254 7.05 18.52 9.87
CA ILE A 254 6.63 18.81 8.48
C ILE A 254 7.41 20.00 7.92
N ARG A 255 7.61 21.05 8.72
CA ARG A 255 8.31 22.27 8.28
C ARG A 255 9.79 22.05 8.00
N THR A 256 10.45 21.23 8.80
CA THR A 256 11.90 20.99 8.70
C THR A 256 12.26 19.82 7.79
N PHE A 257 11.28 19.02 7.38
CA PHE A 257 11.51 17.84 6.55
C PHE A 257 12.26 18.18 5.25
N SER A 258 13.31 17.41 4.98
CA SER A 258 14.07 17.43 3.74
C SER A 258 14.00 16.09 3.02
N MET A 259 13.94 16.12 1.69
CA MET A 259 14.02 14.89 0.86
C MET A 259 15.32 14.11 1.09
N GLU A 260 16.38 14.76 1.57
CA GLU A 260 17.65 14.11 1.94
C GLU A 260 17.50 13.11 3.09
N GLU A 261 16.46 13.27 3.93
CA GLU A 261 16.17 12.36 5.06
C GLU A 261 15.68 10.97 4.60
N LEU A 262 15.20 10.85 3.36
CA LEU A 262 14.81 9.55 2.76
C LEU A 262 16.03 8.72 2.30
N GLY A 263 17.25 9.25 2.46
CA GLY A 263 18.48 8.59 2.04
C GLY A 263 18.69 8.60 0.53
N SER A 264 19.71 7.86 0.07
CA SER A 264 20.18 7.87 -1.33
C SER A 264 19.19 7.29 -2.35
N GLN A 265 18.03 6.78 -1.91
CA GLN A 265 16.99 6.25 -2.79
C GLN A 265 16.04 7.33 -3.33
N ALA A 266 16.03 8.54 -2.74
CA ALA A 266 15.15 9.64 -3.14
C ALA A 266 15.82 10.75 -3.98
N ALA A 267 17.10 10.58 -4.34
CA ALA A 267 17.92 11.58 -5.05
C ALA A 267 17.92 11.40 -6.58
#